data_AF-A0A8J2EHA2-F1
#
_entry.id   AF-A0A8J2EHA2-F1
#
_cell.length_a   1.000
_cell.length_b   1.000
_cell.length_c   1.000
_cell.angle_alpha   90.00
_cell.angle_beta   90.00
_cell.angle_gamma   90.00
#
_symmetry.space_group_name_H-M   'P 1'
#
loop_
_entity.id
_entity.type
_entity.pdbx_description
1 polymer ?
#
loop_
_entity_poly.entity_id
_entity_poly.type
_entity_poly.pdbx_seq_one_letter_code
_entity_poly.pdbx_strand_id
1 'polypeptide(L)'
;MSDKNSLNHTKKVFHWKGKRVTEKKYEKNLKQVALAKNLKEKHGKFMSPNPTVNVDEININTEEKSDDDYGRRIVHLKTLGKNMFCSHCDFLLSLADLVSEKRIGLASILYLKCRKCDKITGASTDIQHRVSNGNSHYDSNTQLIIGSMNSGVGNTHINKVLTAMDIPQVNWKSFKTHESEVIKGVECMAQEKCLDAAKEERRLTIENFDKLKI
;
A
#
# COMPACT_ATOMS: atom_id res chain seq x y z
N MET A 1 -22.88 52.46 39.43
CA MET A 1 -22.52 51.21 40.11
C MET A 1 -22.85 50.07 39.17
N SER A 2 -21.84 49.27 38.87
CA SER A 2 -21.82 48.25 37.84
C SER A 2 -22.30 46.93 38.41
N ASP A 3 -23.30 46.30 37.80
CA ASP A 3 -23.61 44.89 38.06
C ASP A 3 -23.39 44.06 36.81
N LYS A 4 -22.51 43.07 36.99
CA LYS A 4 -21.96 42.17 35.97
C LYS A 4 -22.84 40.91 35.87
N ASN A 5 -23.01 40.46 34.62
CA ASN A 5 -23.03 39.07 34.17
C ASN A 5 -23.90 38.03 34.89
N SER A 6 -24.87 37.50 34.15
CA SER A 6 -25.22 36.07 34.23
C SER A 6 -25.65 35.52 32.88
N LEU A 7 -24.70 35.34 31.96
CA LEU A 7 -24.88 34.51 30.77
C LEU A 7 -24.53 33.06 31.13
N ASN A 8 -25.55 32.25 31.36
CA ASN A 8 -25.43 30.79 31.52
C ASN A 8 -24.91 30.18 30.21
N HIS A 9 -23.60 29.89 30.13
CA HIS A 9 -23.05 29.09 29.05
C HIS A 9 -23.38 27.61 29.27
N THR A 10 -24.51 27.15 28.73
CA THR A 10 -24.78 25.72 28.52
C THR A 10 -23.74 25.16 27.54
N LYS A 11 -22.77 24.40 28.05
CA LYS A 11 -21.78 23.69 27.22
C LYS A 11 -22.50 22.71 26.29
N LYS A 12 -22.46 22.99 24.97
CA LYS A 12 -23.01 22.09 23.95
C LYS A 12 -22.34 20.72 24.03
N VAL A 13 -23.16 19.66 24.04
CA VAL A 13 -22.69 18.27 24.12
C VAL A 13 -22.85 17.60 22.76
N PHE A 14 -21.74 17.16 22.18
CA PHE A 14 -21.72 16.52 20.87
C PHE A 14 -21.80 15.00 21.02
N HIS A 15 -22.58 14.35 20.16
CA HIS A 15 -22.73 12.90 20.12
C HIS A 15 -22.47 12.38 18.72
N TRP A 16 -21.77 11.25 18.59
CA TRP A 16 -21.53 10.56 17.33
C TRP A 16 -21.78 9.06 17.50
N LYS A 17 -22.67 8.49 16.69
CA LYS A 17 -23.11 7.08 16.80
C LYS A 17 -23.48 6.69 18.25
N GLY A 18 -24.28 7.54 18.91
CA GLY A 18 -24.76 7.32 20.27
C GLY A 18 -23.74 7.58 21.40
N LYS A 19 -22.48 7.92 21.09
CA LYS A 19 -21.44 8.19 22.11
C LYS A 19 -21.14 9.69 22.21
N ARG A 20 -20.93 10.18 23.44
CA ARG A 20 -20.51 11.57 23.69
C ARG A 20 -19.09 11.78 23.17
N VAL A 21 -18.89 12.84 22.40
CA VAL A 21 -17.62 13.21 21.77
C VAL A 21 -17.31 14.69 21.97
N THR A 22 -16.05 15.06 21.78
CA THR A 22 -15.65 16.47 21.75
C THR A 22 -16.10 17.13 20.45
N GLU A 23 -16.31 18.45 20.48
CA GLU A 23 -16.69 19.27 19.31
C GLU A 23 -15.73 19.06 18.13
N LYS A 24 -14.42 19.15 18.38
CA LYS A 24 -13.37 18.90 17.38
C LYS A 24 -13.51 17.52 16.72
N LYS A 25 -13.87 16.50 17.49
CA LYS A 25 -14.05 15.13 16.97
C LYS A 25 -15.34 15.00 16.17
N TYR A 26 -16.41 15.66 16.61
CA TYR A 26 -17.68 15.71 15.89
C TYR A 26 -17.54 16.41 14.53
N GLU A 27 -16.90 17.58 14.49
CA GLU A 27 -16.65 18.33 13.25
C GLU A 27 -15.75 17.55 12.27
N LYS A 28 -14.71 16.88 12.78
CA LYS A 28 -13.85 16.02 11.95
C LYS A 28 -14.65 14.89 11.31
N ASN A 29 -15.55 14.27 12.05
CA ASN A 29 -16.39 13.19 11.54
C ASN A 29 -17.40 13.68 10.49
N LEU A 30 -17.98 14.87 10.67
CA LEU A 30 -18.84 15.49 9.65
C LEU A 30 -18.08 15.75 8.34
N LYS A 31 -16.85 16.28 8.42
CA LYS A 31 -15.98 16.49 7.25
C LYS A 31 -15.67 15.17 6.53
N GLN A 32 -15.43 14.10 7.27
CA GLN A 32 -15.18 12.77 6.69
C GLN A 32 -16.42 12.16 6.02
N VAL A 33 -17.61 12.33 6.59
CA VAL A 33 -18.86 11.85 5.98
C VAL A 33 -19.19 12.64 4.70
N ALA A 34 -18.97 13.95 4.70
CA ALA A 34 -19.14 14.79 3.51
C ALA A 34 -18.16 14.38 2.39
N LEU A 35 -16.89 14.15 2.72
CA LEU A 35 -15.89 13.64 1.77
C LEU A 35 -16.28 12.27 1.21
N ALA A 36 -16.76 11.36 2.05
CA ALA A 36 -17.19 10.03 1.62
C ALA A 36 -18.39 10.07 0.65
N LYS A 37 -19.35 10.99 0.86
CA LYS A 37 -20.45 11.23 -0.09
C LYS A 37 -19.94 11.77 -1.44
N ASN A 38 -19.06 12.77 -1.41
CA ASN A 38 -18.47 13.36 -2.63
C ASN A 38 -17.64 12.33 -3.44
N LEU A 39 -16.94 11.41 -2.75
CA LEU A 39 -16.21 10.31 -3.40
C LEU A 39 -17.17 9.30 -4.04
N LYS A 40 -18.30 9.00 -3.40
CA LYS A 40 -19.31 8.06 -3.92
C LYS A 40 -20.01 8.61 -5.17
N GLU A 41 -20.21 9.92 -5.25
CA GLU A 41 -20.78 10.60 -6.42
C GLU A 41 -19.78 10.67 -7.60
N LYS A 42 -18.47 10.84 -7.32
CA LYS A 42 -17.44 10.91 -8.37
C LYS A 42 -17.03 9.56 -8.96
N HIS A 43 -17.11 8.47 -8.20
CA HIS A 43 -16.55 7.16 -8.60
C HIS A 43 -17.59 6.15 -9.12
N GLY A 44 -18.82 6.58 -9.43
CA GLY A 44 -19.88 5.74 -10.02
C GLY A 44 -19.72 5.41 -11.52
N LYS A 45 -18.58 5.70 -12.16
CA LYS A 45 -18.33 5.34 -13.57
C LYS A 45 -16.92 4.73 -13.72
N PHE A 46 -16.86 3.54 -14.32
CA PHE A 46 -15.67 2.71 -14.51
C PHE A 46 -15.11 2.84 -15.95
N MET A 47 -13.79 2.57 -16.08
CA MET A 47 -12.92 2.45 -17.29
C MET A 47 -12.53 3.77 -17.97
N SER A 48 -11.26 4.10 -18.31
CA SER A 48 -10.20 3.35 -19.04
C SER A 48 -8.77 3.94 -18.78
N PRO A 49 -7.79 3.88 -19.72
CA PRO A 49 -6.65 2.95 -19.85
C PRO A 49 -5.30 3.50 -19.34
N ASN A 50 -4.24 2.68 -19.45
CA ASN A 50 -2.85 2.92 -19.00
C ASN A 50 -2.36 4.38 -19.21
N PRO A 51 -1.69 4.99 -18.21
CA PRO A 51 -1.15 6.33 -18.37
C PRO A 51 0.11 6.31 -19.24
N THR A 52 0.05 7.02 -20.37
CA THR A 52 1.23 7.56 -21.06
C THR A 52 1.88 8.58 -20.11
N VAL A 53 3.05 8.26 -19.59
CA VAL A 53 3.82 9.20 -18.77
C VAL A 53 4.68 10.05 -19.70
N ASN A 54 4.45 11.37 -19.67
CA ASN A 54 5.23 12.38 -20.39
C ASN A 54 6.55 12.59 -19.64
N VAL A 55 7.69 12.53 -20.35
CA VAL A 55 9.02 12.27 -19.76
C VAL A 55 9.75 13.54 -19.31
N ASP A 56 9.15 14.71 -19.44
CA ASP A 56 9.91 15.98 -19.37
C ASP A 56 9.92 16.69 -18.00
N GLU A 57 9.34 16.13 -16.94
CA GLU A 57 9.49 16.69 -15.58
C GLU A 57 9.67 15.60 -14.51
N ILE A 58 10.86 15.00 -14.45
CA ILE A 58 11.32 14.32 -13.24
C ILE A 58 12.09 15.34 -12.41
N ASN A 59 11.41 15.99 -11.47
CA ASN A 59 12.08 16.71 -10.39
C ASN A 59 12.69 15.68 -9.44
N ILE A 60 13.98 15.38 -9.62
CA ILE A 60 14.74 14.45 -8.81
C ILE A 60 14.97 15.09 -7.44
N ASN A 61 14.00 14.94 -6.53
CA ASN A 61 14.28 15.10 -5.11
C ASN A 61 15.29 14.03 -4.72
N THR A 62 16.47 14.49 -4.35
CA THR A 62 17.66 13.72 -4.04
C THR A 62 17.42 12.88 -2.79
N GLU A 63 17.01 11.63 -2.96
CA GLU A 63 17.36 10.58 -2.01
C GLU A 63 18.80 10.17 -2.30
N GLU A 64 19.60 10.11 -1.25
CA GLU A 64 21.05 9.93 -1.25
C GLU A 64 21.48 8.82 -2.23
N LYS A 65 22.34 9.20 -3.20
CA LYS A 65 23.03 8.24 -4.07
C LYS A 65 23.96 7.39 -3.21
N SER A 66 23.48 6.21 -2.79
CA SER A 66 24.37 5.11 -2.42
C SER A 66 24.90 4.49 -3.71
N ASP A 67 26.22 4.43 -3.82
CA ASP A 67 27.02 3.91 -4.93
C ASP A 67 26.88 2.38 -5.08
N ASP A 68 25.66 1.91 -5.40
CA ASP A 68 25.26 0.50 -5.28
C ASP A 68 24.47 0.04 -6.53
N ASP A 69 24.97 0.43 -7.71
CA ASP A 69 24.40 0.05 -9.02
C ASP A 69 24.66 -1.43 -9.38
N TYR A 70 25.25 -2.19 -8.45
CA TYR A 70 25.59 -3.59 -8.60
C TYR A 70 24.75 -4.50 -7.67
N GLY A 71 24.81 -5.80 -7.93
CA GLY A 71 24.15 -6.83 -7.12
C GLY A 71 22.91 -7.46 -7.76
N ARG A 72 22.35 -8.43 -7.06
CA ARG A 72 21.19 -9.22 -7.49
C ARG A 72 19.89 -8.46 -7.23
N ARG A 73 18.88 -8.74 -8.05
CA ARG A 73 17.53 -8.17 -7.91
C ARG A 73 16.50 -9.30 -7.87
N ILE A 74 15.47 -9.11 -7.06
CA ILE A 74 14.30 -10.00 -7.04
C ILE A 74 13.32 -9.47 -8.09
N VAL A 75 12.92 -10.34 -9.02
CA VAL A 75 12.07 -9.95 -10.15
C VAL A 75 10.95 -10.95 -10.37
N HIS A 76 9.78 -10.45 -10.75
CA HIS A 76 8.72 -11.30 -11.28
C HIS A 76 8.94 -11.47 -12.78
N LEU A 77 9.56 -12.60 -13.16
CA LEU A 77 10.04 -12.88 -14.52
C LEU A 77 9.00 -12.59 -15.62
N LYS A 78 7.75 -13.00 -15.40
CA LYS A 78 6.66 -12.79 -16.38
C LYS A 78 6.29 -11.32 -16.54
N THR A 79 6.39 -10.52 -15.46
CA THR A 79 6.10 -9.08 -15.53
C THR A 79 7.27 -8.34 -16.16
N LEU A 80 8.49 -8.66 -15.75
CA LEU A 80 9.69 -8.10 -16.37
C LEU A 80 9.69 -8.35 -17.88
N GLY A 81 9.53 -9.61 -18.31
CA GLY A 81 9.51 -9.95 -19.74
C GLY A 81 8.45 -9.19 -20.55
N LYS A 82 7.26 -8.95 -20.00
CA LYS A 82 6.22 -8.12 -20.64
C LYS A 82 6.59 -6.65 -20.73
N ASN A 83 7.38 -6.17 -19.78
CA ASN A 83 7.80 -4.77 -19.71
C ASN A 83 9.12 -4.50 -20.46
N MET A 84 9.75 -5.52 -21.04
CA MET A 84 10.98 -5.39 -21.84
C MET A 84 10.71 -4.98 -23.30
N PHE A 85 9.67 -4.18 -23.53
CA PHE A 85 9.35 -3.61 -24.84
C PHE A 85 9.31 -2.09 -24.76
N CYS A 86 9.87 -1.43 -25.78
CA CYS A 86 9.89 0.03 -25.83
C CYS A 86 8.47 0.58 -25.93
N SER A 87 8.09 1.48 -25.02
CA SER A 87 6.76 2.10 -24.99
C SER A 87 6.46 2.98 -26.22
N HIS A 88 7.48 3.33 -26.99
CA HIS A 88 7.35 4.21 -28.17
C HIS A 88 7.31 3.46 -29.50
N CYS A 89 8.01 2.33 -29.63
CA CYS A 89 8.18 1.66 -30.93
C CYS A 89 8.08 0.12 -30.86
N ASP A 90 7.73 -0.42 -29.69
CA ASP A 90 7.53 -1.85 -29.42
C ASP A 90 8.75 -2.74 -29.71
N PHE A 91 9.92 -2.13 -29.81
CA PHE A 91 11.17 -2.86 -29.98
C PHE A 91 11.60 -3.53 -28.67
N LEU A 92 12.11 -4.76 -28.77
CA LEU A 92 12.62 -5.51 -27.62
C LEU A 92 13.80 -4.77 -26.98
N LEU A 93 13.72 -4.57 -25.67
CA LEU A 93 14.76 -3.93 -24.86
C LEU A 93 15.76 -4.97 -24.35
N SER A 94 17.02 -4.57 -24.19
CA SER A 94 18.06 -5.41 -23.57
C SER A 94 18.48 -4.85 -22.23
N LEU A 95 18.66 -5.71 -21.22
CA LEU A 95 19.25 -5.30 -19.93
C LEU A 95 20.68 -4.75 -20.08
N ALA A 96 21.38 -5.08 -21.18
CA ALA A 96 22.68 -4.50 -21.49
C ALA A 96 22.61 -2.99 -21.82
N ASP A 97 21.41 -2.46 -22.11
CA ASP A 97 21.17 -1.05 -22.39
C ASP A 97 20.59 -0.31 -21.17
N LEU A 98 20.83 -0.82 -19.96
CA LEU A 98 20.42 -0.19 -18.71
C LEU A 98 21.18 1.14 -18.53
N VAL A 99 20.42 2.22 -18.40
CA VAL A 99 20.95 3.57 -18.17
C VAL A 99 20.92 3.91 -16.68
N SER A 100 19.85 3.52 -16.00
CA SER A 100 19.71 3.72 -14.55
C SER A 100 18.62 2.83 -13.98
N GLU A 101 18.67 2.65 -12.66
CA GLU A 101 17.66 1.93 -11.89
C GLU A 101 17.03 2.86 -10.84
N LYS A 102 15.71 2.83 -10.71
CA LYS A 102 15.00 3.36 -9.54
C LYS A 102 14.48 2.21 -8.70
N ARG A 103 15.10 1.97 -7.55
CA ARG A 103 14.69 0.96 -6.57
C ARG A 103 13.52 1.45 -5.74
N ILE A 104 12.55 0.58 -5.50
CA ILE A 104 11.38 0.81 -4.66
C ILE A 104 11.20 -0.43 -3.79
N GLY A 105 11.95 -0.49 -2.68
CA GLY A 105 12.06 -1.69 -1.86
C GLY A 105 12.84 -2.79 -2.59
N LEU A 106 12.25 -3.98 -2.72
CA LEU A 106 12.80 -5.11 -3.47
C LEU A 106 12.52 -5.06 -4.98
N ALA A 107 11.54 -4.26 -5.40
CA ALA A 107 11.20 -4.04 -6.79
C ALA A 107 11.96 -2.84 -7.35
N SER A 108 12.03 -2.77 -8.68
CA SER A 108 12.75 -1.71 -9.38
C SER A 108 12.02 -1.29 -10.66
N ILE A 109 12.30 -0.06 -11.08
CA ILE A 109 12.03 0.42 -12.44
C ILE A 109 13.38 0.56 -13.13
N LEU A 110 13.59 -0.24 -14.17
CA LEU A 110 14.79 -0.22 -14.99
C LEU A 110 14.60 0.74 -16.16
N TYR A 111 15.44 1.76 -16.27
CA TYR A 111 15.40 2.71 -17.38
C TYR A 111 16.37 2.27 -18.47
N LEU A 112 15.81 1.79 -19.58
CA LEU A 112 16.54 1.13 -20.66
C LEU A 112 16.51 2.00 -21.92
N LYS A 113 17.67 2.17 -22.58
CA LYS A 113 17.74 2.88 -23.86
C LYS A 113 17.34 1.95 -25.00
N CYS A 114 16.32 2.32 -25.77
CA CYS A 114 15.92 1.57 -26.96
C CYS A 114 16.95 1.74 -28.09
N ARG A 115 17.47 0.62 -28.62
CA ARG A 115 18.42 0.63 -29.76
C ARG A 115 17.82 1.06 -31.10
N LYS A 116 16.49 1.07 -31.22
CA LYS A 116 15.80 1.43 -32.48
C LYS A 116 15.41 2.91 -32.57
N CYS A 117 14.97 3.52 -31.46
CA CYS A 117 14.46 4.90 -31.46
C CYS A 117 15.17 5.83 -30.47
N ASP A 118 16.22 5.33 -29.80
CA ASP A 118 17.03 6.04 -28.80
C ASP A 118 16.27 6.59 -27.57
N LYS A 119 14.96 6.35 -27.46
CA LYS A 119 14.15 6.73 -26.29
C LYS A 119 14.43 5.81 -25.11
N ILE A 120 14.38 6.40 -23.91
CA ILE A 120 14.49 5.67 -22.65
C ILE A 120 13.10 5.21 -22.23
N THR A 121 12.96 3.92 -21.93
CA THR A 121 11.70 3.32 -21.45
C THR A 121 11.91 2.73 -20.07
N GLY A 122 10.97 2.97 -19.16
CA GLY A 122 10.96 2.35 -17.83
C GLY A 122 10.29 0.98 -17.87
N ALA A 123 11.01 -0.07 -17.46
CA ALA A 123 10.52 -1.42 -17.30
C ALA A 123 10.40 -1.78 -15.82
N SER A 124 9.18 -2.00 -15.33
CA SER A 124 8.95 -2.48 -13.96
C SER A 124 9.36 -3.95 -13.83
N THR A 125 10.09 -4.28 -12.76
CA THR A 125 10.52 -5.65 -12.47
C THR A 125 9.45 -6.52 -11.81
N ASP A 126 8.35 -5.91 -11.33
CA ASP A 126 7.35 -6.61 -10.52
C ASP A 126 5.91 -6.11 -10.76
N ILE A 127 4.95 -6.90 -10.27
CA ILE A 127 3.51 -6.61 -10.26
C ILE A 127 3.21 -5.51 -9.25
N GLN A 128 2.27 -4.64 -9.60
CA GLN A 128 1.73 -3.63 -8.69
C GLN A 128 0.28 -3.92 -8.35
N HIS A 129 -0.09 -3.74 -7.08
CA HIS A 129 -1.46 -3.69 -6.61
C HIS A 129 -1.81 -2.30 -6.10
N ARG A 130 -3.10 -1.96 -6.18
CA ARG A 130 -3.63 -0.69 -5.66
C ARG A 130 -3.87 -0.79 -4.16
N VAL A 131 -3.47 0.25 -3.45
CA VAL A 131 -3.71 0.40 -2.01
C VAL A 131 -4.84 1.41 -1.73
N SER A 132 -5.41 1.33 -0.53
CA SER A 132 -6.60 2.10 -0.11
C SER A 132 -6.49 3.62 -0.24
N ASN A 133 -5.28 4.18 -0.28
CA ASN A 133 -5.03 5.62 -0.45
C ASN A 133 -4.91 6.05 -1.93
N GLY A 134 -5.13 5.15 -2.89
CA GLY A 134 -5.03 5.42 -4.33
C GLY A 134 -3.62 5.26 -4.91
N ASN A 135 -2.61 4.99 -4.08
CA ASN A 135 -1.27 4.66 -4.56
C ASN A 135 -1.21 3.20 -5.05
N SER A 136 -0.10 2.85 -5.69
CA SER A 136 0.24 1.48 -6.06
C SER A 136 1.52 1.04 -5.36
N HIS A 137 1.55 -0.18 -4.83
CA HIS A 137 2.73 -0.80 -4.23
C HIS A 137 3.10 -2.07 -5.01
N TYR A 138 4.37 -2.46 -4.94
CA TYR A 138 4.87 -3.70 -5.55
C TYR A 138 4.59 -4.91 -4.67
N ASP A 139 4.21 -6.02 -5.29
CA ASP A 139 3.85 -7.27 -4.60
C ASP A 139 5.03 -7.85 -3.82
N SER A 140 6.25 -7.84 -4.37
CA SER A 140 7.46 -8.32 -3.67
C SER A 140 7.67 -7.64 -2.32
N ASN A 141 7.34 -6.35 -2.20
CA ASN A 141 7.46 -5.63 -0.94
C ASN A 141 6.46 -6.10 0.10
N THR A 142 5.19 -6.31 -0.28
CA THR A 142 4.17 -6.80 0.66
C THR A 142 4.36 -8.29 0.97
N GLN A 143 4.80 -9.09 0.00
CA GLN A 143 5.16 -10.50 0.18
C GLN A 143 6.34 -10.67 1.14
N LEU A 144 7.35 -9.80 1.06
CA LEU A 144 8.44 -9.77 2.04
C LEU A 144 7.91 -9.62 3.47
N ILE A 145 7.00 -8.69 3.69
CA ILE A 145 6.39 -8.46 5.00
C ILE A 145 5.58 -9.67 5.45
N ILE A 146 4.77 -10.27 4.58
CA ILE A 146 4.01 -11.48 4.90
C ILE A 146 4.97 -12.60 5.32
N GLY A 147 6.05 -12.84 4.57
CA GLY A 147 7.09 -13.80 4.92
C GLY A 147 7.78 -13.48 6.24
N SER A 148 8.06 -12.19 6.48
CA SER A 148 8.63 -11.67 7.72
C SER A 148 7.75 -12.02 8.93
N MET A 149 6.45 -11.70 8.84
CA MET A 149 5.46 -11.92 9.88
C MET A 149 5.27 -13.41 10.16
N ASN A 150 5.12 -14.23 9.11
CA ASN A 150 4.95 -15.68 9.24
C ASN A 150 6.18 -16.36 9.87
N SER A 151 7.36 -15.81 9.65
CA SER A 151 8.62 -16.36 10.18
C SER A 151 9.03 -15.76 11.53
N GLY A 152 8.27 -14.79 12.06
CA GLY A 152 8.63 -14.08 13.29
C GLY A 152 9.93 -13.26 13.20
N VAL A 153 10.34 -12.87 12.00
CA VAL A 153 11.56 -12.09 11.77
C VAL A 153 11.22 -10.62 11.52
N GLY A 154 12.16 -9.73 11.84
CA GLY A 154 12.05 -8.29 11.59
C GLY A 154 12.98 -7.79 10.48
N ASN A 155 12.85 -6.51 10.11
CA ASN A 155 13.63 -5.87 9.05
C ASN A 155 15.15 -6.12 9.15
N THR A 156 15.73 -6.04 10.35
CA THR A 156 17.18 -6.28 10.55
C THR A 156 17.60 -7.70 10.18
N HIS A 157 16.80 -8.71 10.51
CA HIS A 157 17.09 -10.10 10.18
C HIS A 157 17.00 -10.34 8.67
N ILE A 158 15.99 -9.75 8.03
CA ILE A 158 15.82 -9.79 6.58
C ILE A 158 17.01 -9.12 5.89
N ASN A 159 17.40 -7.92 6.30
CA ASN A 159 18.49 -7.20 5.67
C ASN A 159 19.82 -7.94 5.79
N LYS A 160 20.05 -8.72 6.86
CA LYS A 160 21.21 -9.62 6.96
C LYS A 160 21.19 -10.70 5.86
N VAL A 161 20.03 -11.32 5.61
CA VAL A 161 19.86 -12.32 4.55
C VAL A 161 20.02 -11.70 3.17
N LEU A 162 19.39 -10.55 2.91
CA LEU A 162 19.51 -9.83 1.63
C LEU A 162 20.97 -9.46 1.34
N THR A 163 21.68 -8.93 2.34
CA THR A 163 23.10 -8.58 2.22
C THR A 163 23.96 -9.82 1.92
N ALA A 164 23.70 -10.95 2.58
CA ALA A 164 24.42 -12.19 2.33
C ALA A 164 24.18 -12.75 0.91
N MET A 165 23.05 -12.42 0.29
CA MET A 165 22.72 -12.79 -1.09
C MET A 165 23.12 -11.73 -2.13
N ASP A 166 23.80 -10.66 -1.71
CA ASP A 166 24.15 -9.52 -2.58
C ASP A 166 22.89 -8.86 -3.18
N ILE A 167 21.83 -8.74 -2.40
CA ILE A 167 20.57 -8.07 -2.76
C ILE A 167 20.45 -6.78 -1.93
N PRO A 168 20.05 -5.66 -2.55
CA PRO A 168 19.80 -4.41 -1.84
C PRO A 168 18.89 -4.55 -0.63
N GLN A 169 19.27 -3.88 0.45
CA GLN A 169 18.51 -3.86 1.70
C GLN A 169 17.22 -3.05 1.57
N VAL A 170 16.21 -3.42 2.35
CA VAL A 170 14.97 -2.66 2.46
C VAL A 170 15.06 -1.68 3.62
N ASN A 171 14.87 -0.40 3.34
CA ASN A 171 14.91 0.64 4.37
C ASN A 171 13.75 0.47 5.37
N TRP A 172 13.97 0.91 6.61
CA TRP A 172 12.99 0.76 7.70
C TRP A 172 11.65 1.45 7.40
N LYS A 173 11.68 2.61 6.75
CA LYS A 173 10.48 3.39 6.44
C LYS A 173 9.56 2.67 5.44
N SER A 174 10.13 2.10 4.39
CA SER A 174 9.44 1.28 3.39
C SER A 174 8.92 0.01 4.04
N PHE A 175 9.75 -0.68 4.82
CA PHE A 175 9.33 -1.86 5.59
C PHE A 175 8.10 -1.55 6.44
N LYS A 176 8.11 -0.48 7.25
CA LYS A 176 6.97 -0.09 8.09
C LYS A 176 5.74 0.34 7.31
N THR A 177 5.93 0.97 6.14
CA THR A 177 4.82 1.35 5.27
C THR A 177 4.05 0.11 4.80
N HIS A 178 4.77 -0.89 4.30
CA HIS A 178 4.17 -2.15 3.84
C HIS A 178 3.70 -3.03 5.01
N GLU A 179 4.37 -2.98 6.16
CA GLU A 179 3.92 -3.65 7.39
C GLU A 179 2.54 -3.15 7.83
N SER A 180 2.34 -1.84 7.88
CA SER A 180 1.04 -1.26 8.25
C SER A 180 -0.08 -1.65 7.27
N GLU A 181 0.25 -1.79 5.99
CA GLU A 181 -0.70 -2.23 4.98
C GLU A 181 -1.11 -3.69 5.19
N VAL A 182 -0.13 -4.60 5.33
CA VAL A 182 -0.37 -6.02 5.54
C VAL A 182 -1.13 -6.26 6.84
N ILE A 183 -0.76 -5.57 7.93
CA ILE A 183 -1.46 -5.68 9.23
C ILE A 183 -2.94 -5.36 9.07
N LYS A 184 -3.31 -4.29 8.36
CA LYS A 184 -4.73 -3.95 8.14
C LYS A 184 -5.47 -5.04 7.37
N GLY A 185 -4.81 -5.65 6.38
CA GLY A 185 -5.38 -6.79 5.65
C GLY A 185 -5.61 -7.99 6.56
N VAL A 186 -4.60 -8.36 7.35
CA VAL A 186 -4.66 -9.48 8.30
C VAL A 186 -5.71 -9.24 9.38
N GLU A 187 -5.80 -8.03 9.93
CA GLU A 187 -6.81 -7.65 10.93
C GLU A 187 -8.23 -7.79 10.37
N CYS A 188 -8.46 -7.34 9.13
CA CYS A 188 -9.77 -7.47 8.47
C CYS A 188 -10.14 -8.95 8.28
N MET A 189 -9.20 -9.76 7.78
CA MET A 189 -9.40 -11.20 7.60
C MET A 189 -9.67 -11.90 8.94
N ALA A 190 -8.94 -11.55 9.99
CA ALA A 190 -9.14 -12.12 11.32
C ALA A 190 -10.52 -11.77 11.87
N GLN A 191 -10.99 -10.53 11.70
CA GLN A 191 -12.32 -10.11 12.12
C GLN A 191 -13.43 -10.89 11.40
N GLU A 192 -13.32 -11.03 10.07
CA GLU A 192 -14.28 -11.82 9.28
C GLU A 192 -14.32 -13.27 9.74
N LYS A 193 -13.15 -13.89 9.94
CA LYS A 193 -13.05 -15.28 10.41
C LYS A 193 -13.64 -15.47 11.81
N CYS A 194 -13.38 -14.56 12.74
CA CYS A 194 -13.97 -14.61 14.07
C CYS A 194 -15.50 -14.47 14.01
N LEU A 195 -16.03 -13.60 13.14
CA LEU A 195 -17.48 -13.45 12.97
C LEU A 195 -18.12 -14.69 12.37
N ASP A 196 -17.48 -15.31 11.38
CA ASP A 196 -18.00 -16.52 10.75
C ASP A 196 -17.93 -17.72 11.70
N ALA A 197 -16.85 -17.86 12.46
CA ALA A 197 -16.75 -18.86 13.53
C ALA A 197 -17.86 -18.68 14.57
N ALA A 198 -18.11 -17.45 15.04
CA ALA A 198 -19.18 -17.19 16.00
C ALA A 198 -20.59 -17.51 15.46
N LYS A 199 -20.85 -17.27 14.17
CA LYS A 199 -22.12 -17.65 13.52
C LYS A 199 -22.25 -19.17 13.46
N GLU A 200 -21.17 -19.85 13.12
CA GLU A 200 -21.15 -21.31 12.99
C GLU A 200 -21.30 -22.00 14.35
N GLU A 201 -20.60 -21.52 15.38
CA GLU A 201 -20.76 -21.97 16.76
C GLU A 201 -22.21 -21.82 17.23
N ARG A 202 -22.84 -20.67 16.95
CA ARG A 202 -24.25 -20.44 17.26
C ARG A 202 -25.16 -21.43 16.53
N ARG A 203 -24.92 -21.67 15.24
CA ARG A 203 -25.70 -22.61 14.42
C ARG A 203 -25.63 -24.02 15.01
N LEU A 204 -24.42 -24.52 15.27
CA LEU A 204 -24.18 -25.85 15.83
C LEU A 204 -24.76 -26.01 17.24
N THR A 205 -24.76 -24.94 18.05
CA THR A 205 -25.36 -24.94 19.39
C THR A 205 -26.88 -25.09 19.33
N ILE A 206 -27.54 -24.43 18.37
CA ILE A 206 -28.99 -24.55 18.16
C ILE A 206 -29.35 -25.95 17.64
N GLU A 207 -28.59 -26.48 16.68
CA GLU A 207 -28.85 -27.79 16.09
C GLU A 207 -28.62 -28.96 17.06
N ASN A 208 -27.60 -28.86 17.91
CA ASN A 208 -27.29 -29.90 18.89
C ASN A 208 -27.87 -29.60 20.29
N PHE A 209 -28.84 -28.69 20.38
CA PHE A 209 -29.41 -28.24 21.66
C PHE A 209 -29.86 -29.41 22.55
N ASP A 210 -30.50 -30.43 21.97
CA ASP A 210 -30.98 -31.59 22.73
C ASP A 210 -29.87 -32.55 23.17
N LYS A 211 -28.71 -32.56 22.48
CA LYS A 211 -27.52 -33.34 22.89
C LYS A 211 -26.67 -32.61 23.93
N LEU A 212 -26.87 -31.30 24.08
CA LEU A 212 -26.14 -30.43 25.00
C LEU A 212 -26.91 -30.19 26.32
N LYS A 213 -28.16 -30.64 26.42
CA LYS A 213 -28.88 -30.74 27.70
C LYS A 213 -28.20 -31.82 28.56
N ILE A 214 -27.37 -31.39 29.50
CA ILE A 214 -26.87 -32.20 30.61
C ILE A 214 -27.95 -32.30 31.68
#